data_AF-A0AAW8NHK2-F1
#
_entry.id   AF-A0AAW8NHK2-F1
#
_cell.length_a   1.000
_cell.length_b   1.000
_cell.length_c   1.000
_cell.angle_alpha   90.00
_cell.angle_beta   90.00
_cell.angle_gamma   90.00
#
_symmetry.space_group_name_H-M   'P 1'
#
loop_
_entity.id
_entity.type
_entity.pdbx_description
1 polymer ?
#
loop_
_entity_poly.entity_id
_entity_poly.type
_entity_poly.pdbx_seq_one_letter_code
_entity_poly.pdbx_strand_id
1 'polypeptide(L)'
;MVVDLKGVDIYDPTTGEVRSNDTSQIALWMIDTDYNGESFFVRHCYFTGGNDPYKKLKSALKADINEDLWNSLYTTTSRPFPSPSEGNKIAVKVINDYGDEVMKVFEVH
;
A
#
# COMPACT_ATOMS: atom_id res chain seq x y z
N MET A 1 1.48 2.02 -16.53
CA MET A 1 0.41 1.44 -15.68
C MET A 1 0.20 2.30 -14.44
N VAL A 2 -1.02 2.31 -13.90
CA VAL A 2 -1.40 3.02 -12.67
C VAL A 2 -2.30 2.10 -11.85
N VAL A 3 -2.18 2.14 -10.52
CA VAL A 3 -3.04 1.42 -9.58
C VAL A 3 -3.84 2.43 -8.78
N ASP A 4 -5.16 2.22 -8.72
CA ASP A 4 -6.08 2.95 -7.86
C ASP A 4 -6.51 2.07 -6.69
N LEU A 5 -6.17 2.48 -5.48
CA LEU A 5 -6.66 1.89 -4.24
C LEU A 5 -8.10 2.34 -3.99
N LYS A 6 -9.01 1.37 -3.81
CA LYS A 6 -10.43 1.64 -3.56
C LYS A 6 -10.86 1.44 -2.10
N GLY A 7 -10.04 0.80 -1.28
CA GLY A 7 -10.34 0.47 0.10
C GLY A 7 -9.79 -0.91 0.47
N VAL A 8 -10.09 -1.34 1.70
CA VAL A 8 -9.76 -2.68 2.18
C VAL A 8 -10.91 -3.23 3.02
N ASP A 9 -11.35 -4.43 2.68
CA ASP A 9 -12.33 -5.17 3.46
C ASP A 9 -11.59 -6.07 4.46
N ILE A 10 -11.88 -5.91 5.74
CA ILE A 10 -11.24 -6.72 6.80
C ILE A 10 -12.31 -7.52 7.52
N TYR A 11 -12.09 -8.83 7.57
CA TYR A 11 -12.93 -9.76 8.30
C TYR A 11 -12.55 -9.77 9.77
N ASP A 12 -13.49 -9.44 10.65
CA ASP A 12 -13.33 -9.55 12.10
C ASP A 12 -13.83 -10.93 12.57
N PRO A 13 -12.93 -11.85 12.98
CA PRO A 13 -13.32 -13.20 13.37
C PRO A 13 -14.09 -13.25 14.70
N THR A 14 -14.06 -12.19 15.50
CA THR A 14 -14.75 -12.14 16.81
C THR A 14 -16.23 -11.81 16.66
N THR A 15 -16.57 -10.99 15.65
CA THR A 15 -17.94 -10.58 15.34
C THR A 15 -18.53 -11.34 14.15
N GLY A 16 -17.67 -11.91 13.28
CA GLY A 16 -18.08 -12.57 12.04
C GLY A 16 -18.45 -11.60 10.92
N GLU A 17 -18.18 -10.30 11.11
CA GLU A 17 -18.55 -9.26 10.17
C GLU A 17 -17.36 -8.84 9.30
N VAL A 18 -17.64 -8.54 8.02
CA VAL A 18 -16.70 -7.86 7.13
C VAL A 18 -16.88 -6.36 7.33
N ARG A 19 -15.85 -5.70 7.85
CA ARG A 19 -15.80 -4.25 7.92
C ARG A 19 -15.25 -3.74 6.60
N SER A 20 -16.13 -3.21 5.76
CA SER A 20 -15.73 -2.51 4.54
C SER A 20 -15.22 -1.13 4.92
N ASN A 21 -13.91 -0.98 4.88
CA ASN A 21 -13.28 0.30 5.14
C ASN A 21 -12.95 0.97 3.83
N ASP A 22 -13.39 2.23 3.71
CA ASP A 22 -12.88 3.13 2.69
C ASP A 22 -11.37 3.36 2.87
N THR A 23 -10.77 4.12 1.97
CA THR A 23 -9.33 4.38 2.01
C THR A 23 -8.87 5.18 3.24
N SER A 24 -9.76 5.77 4.03
CA SER A 24 -9.39 6.64 5.16
C SER A 24 -8.76 5.89 6.33
N GLN A 25 -9.08 4.60 6.51
CA GLN A 25 -8.53 3.77 7.60
C GLN A 25 -7.26 3.00 7.18
N ILE A 26 -6.73 3.31 6.00
CA ILE A 26 -5.49 2.73 5.52
C ILE A 26 -4.34 3.64 5.99
N ALA A 27 -3.40 3.06 6.73
CA ALA A 27 -2.21 3.77 7.19
C ALA A 27 -1.20 3.89 6.05
N LEU A 28 -0.93 2.77 5.39
CA LEU A 28 0.12 2.60 4.39
C LEU A 28 -0.32 1.58 3.35
N TRP A 29 -0.05 1.87 2.08
CA TRP A 29 -0.12 0.88 1.02
C TRP A 29 1.13 0.92 0.15
N MET A 30 1.50 -0.24 -0.37
CA MET A 30 2.75 -0.48 -1.07
C MET A 30 2.48 -1.29 -2.32
N ILE A 31 3.30 -1.05 -3.35
CA ILE A 31 3.22 -1.77 -4.61
C ILE A 31 4.58 -2.38 -4.91
N ASP A 32 4.54 -3.67 -5.20
CA ASP A 32 5.56 -4.36 -5.96
C ASP A 32 5.11 -4.38 -7.43
N THR A 33 5.77 -3.58 -8.27
CA THR A 33 5.41 -3.40 -9.68
C THR A 33 5.95 -4.50 -10.59
N ASP A 34 6.69 -5.46 -10.07
CA ASP A 34 7.32 -6.54 -10.83
C ASP A 34 7.52 -7.74 -9.89
N TYR A 35 6.39 -8.28 -9.44
CA TYR A 35 6.33 -9.30 -8.39
C TYR A 35 6.59 -10.68 -8.98
N ASN A 36 7.66 -11.33 -8.51
CA ASN A 36 8.10 -12.63 -9.02
C ASN A 36 7.36 -13.84 -8.41
N GLY A 37 6.45 -13.63 -7.45
CA GLY A 37 5.72 -14.70 -6.77
C GLY A 37 6.39 -15.25 -5.51
N GLU A 38 7.63 -14.85 -5.20
CA GLU A 38 8.39 -15.37 -4.06
C GLU A 38 8.55 -14.35 -2.95
N SER A 39 8.94 -13.12 -3.29
CA SER A 39 9.29 -12.08 -2.33
C SER A 39 8.69 -10.74 -2.73
N PHE A 40 8.14 -10.02 -1.75
CA PHE A 40 7.54 -8.71 -1.97
C PHE A 40 8.62 -7.62 -1.84
N PHE A 41 8.90 -6.92 -2.93
CA PHE A 41 9.82 -5.79 -2.94
C PHE A 41 9.03 -4.48 -3.02
N VAL A 42 9.16 -3.65 -1.98
CA VAL A 42 8.54 -2.32 -1.95
C VAL A 42 9.19 -1.45 -3.01
N ARG A 43 8.50 -1.25 -4.14
CA ARG A 43 8.95 -0.35 -5.20
C ARG A 43 8.28 1.02 -5.06
N HIS A 44 6.98 1.03 -4.76
CA HIS A 44 6.23 2.24 -4.44
C HIS A 44 5.58 2.13 -3.05
N CYS A 45 5.43 3.26 -2.35
CA CYS A 45 4.70 3.35 -1.09
C CYS A 45 3.91 4.65 -1.00
N TYR A 46 2.77 4.60 -0.33
CA TYR A 46 1.81 5.71 -0.25
C TYR A 46 1.01 5.64 1.06
N PHE A 47 0.44 6.78 1.46
CA PHE A 47 -0.35 6.94 2.68
C PHE A 47 -1.72 7.47 2.32
N THR A 48 -2.71 7.19 3.17
CA THR A 48 -4.09 7.66 2.97
C THR A 48 -4.66 8.37 4.21
N GLY A 49 -3.87 8.48 5.28
CA GLY A 49 -4.11 9.37 6.40
C GLY A 49 -4.75 8.70 7.60
N GLY A 50 -3.91 8.11 8.46
CA GLY A 50 -4.31 7.63 9.78
C GLY A 50 -3.25 7.96 10.82
N ASN A 51 -3.65 8.65 11.90
CA ASN A 51 -2.93 8.86 13.16
C ASN A 51 -1.38 8.84 13.14
N ASP A 52 -0.77 9.74 12.36
CA ASP A 52 0.66 10.05 12.39
C ASP A 52 1.60 8.82 12.17
N PRO A 53 1.45 8.05 11.06
CA PRO A 53 2.32 6.91 10.74
C PRO A 53 3.78 7.34 10.54
N TYR A 54 3.93 8.64 10.24
CA TYR A 54 5.11 9.50 10.27
C TYR A 54 6.17 9.06 11.28
N LYS A 55 5.80 8.88 12.55
CA LYS A 55 6.79 8.69 13.62
C LYS A 55 7.45 7.31 13.56
N LYS A 56 6.69 6.28 13.21
CA LYS A 56 7.19 4.91 13.08
C LYS A 56 7.99 4.75 11.80
N LEU A 57 7.50 5.27 10.68
CA LEU A 57 8.17 5.08 9.39
C LEU A 57 9.44 5.92 9.22
N LYS A 58 9.46 7.17 9.72
CA LYS A 58 10.67 8.02 9.71
C LYS A 58 11.82 7.38 10.49
N SER A 59 11.52 6.71 11.60
CA SER A 59 12.51 5.95 12.36
C SER A 59 13.06 4.73 11.59
N ALA A 60 12.21 4.07 10.78
CA ALA A 60 12.60 2.92 9.97
C ALA A 60 13.41 3.33 8.74
N LEU A 61 13.03 4.43 8.07
CA LEU A 61 13.62 4.85 6.80
C LEU A 61 14.92 5.66 6.93
N LYS A 62 15.27 6.18 8.12
CA LYS A 62 16.53 6.92 8.41
C LYS A 62 16.92 7.99 7.35
N ALA A 63 15.97 8.46 6.55
CA ALA A 63 16.23 9.33 5.42
C ALA A 63 15.62 10.70 5.67
N ASP A 64 16.42 11.74 5.44
CA ASP A 64 15.98 13.13 5.33
C ASP A 64 15.08 13.25 4.09
N ILE A 65 13.78 13.03 4.27
CA ILE A 65 12.81 13.15 3.19
C ILE A 65 12.22 14.57 3.23
N ASN A 66 12.34 15.28 2.10
CA ASN A 66 11.76 16.59 1.86
C ASN A 66 10.22 16.55 2.05
N GLU A 67 9.65 17.51 2.78
CA GLU A 67 8.22 17.61 3.09
C GLU A 67 7.32 17.59 1.84
N ASP A 68 7.74 18.23 0.74
CA ASP A 68 6.96 18.25 -0.51
C ASP A 68 6.88 16.86 -1.16
N LEU A 69 7.99 16.12 -1.12
CA LEU A 69 8.01 14.75 -1.60
C LEU A 69 7.12 13.87 -0.71
N TRP A 70 7.06 14.15 0.58
CA TRP A 70 6.23 13.43 1.53
C TRP A 70 4.73 13.68 1.33
N ASN A 71 4.33 14.94 1.12
CA ASN A 71 2.95 15.30 0.79
C ASN A 71 2.46 14.61 -0.49
N SER A 72 3.36 14.43 -1.46
CA SER A 72 3.03 13.72 -2.71
C SER A 72 2.77 12.22 -2.55
N LEU A 73 3.06 11.63 -1.39
CA LEU A 73 2.80 10.23 -1.10
C LEU A 73 1.43 10.02 -0.45
N TYR A 74 0.72 11.08 -0.06
CA TYR A 74 -0.66 11.02 0.41
C TYR A 74 -1.61 10.92 -0.78
N THR A 75 -1.79 9.72 -1.30
CA THR A 75 -2.61 9.46 -2.48
C THR A 75 -3.13 8.03 -2.48
N THR A 76 -4.33 7.86 -3.02
CA THR A 76 -4.93 6.55 -3.31
C THR A 76 -4.57 6.05 -4.71
N THR A 77 -3.92 6.89 -5.52
CA THR A 77 -3.53 6.57 -6.89
C THR A 77 -2.01 6.54 -6.99
N SER A 78 -1.49 5.48 -7.58
CA SER A 78 -0.04 5.31 -7.74
C SER A 78 0.52 6.30 -8.77
N ARG A 79 1.81 6.59 -8.64
CA ARG A 79 2.57 7.15 -9.76
C ARG A 79 2.60 6.15 -10.92
N PRO A 80 2.68 6.61 -12.17
CA PRO A 80 2.84 5.73 -13.31
C PRO A 80 4.11 4.88 -13.22
N PHE A 81 4.02 3.61 -13.59
CA PHE A 81 5.16 2.68 -13.67
C PHE A 81 5.08 1.81 -14.94
N PRO A 82 6.20 1.30 -15.47
CA PRO A 82 6.19 0.43 -16.65
C PRO A 82 5.50 -0.90 -16.34
N SER A 83 5.05 -1.61 -17.37
CA SER A 83 4.54 -2.97 -17.18
C SER A 83 5.64 -3.89 -16.63
N PRO A 84 5.29 -4.92 -15.82
CA PRO A 84 6.25 -5.89 -15.30
C PRO A 84 7.05 -6.54 -16.43
N SER A 85 8.34 -6.76 -16.21
CA SER A 85 9.20 -7.43 -17.18
C SER A 85 9.05 -8.95 -17.14
N GLU A 86 8.77 -9.50 -15.95
CA GLU A 86 8.66 -10.93 -15.73
C GLU A 86 7.35 -11.27 -14.99
N GLY A 87 6.75 -12.42 -15.33
CA GLY A 87 5.59 -12.95 -14.62
C GLY A 87 4.27 -12.20 -14.80
N ASN A 88 4.27 -11.00 -15.41
CA ASN A 88 3.08 -10.17 -15.66
C ASN A 88 2.26 -9.94 -14.38
N LYS A 89 2.94 -9.77 -13.24
CA LYS A 89 2.31 -9.67 -11.93
C LYS A 89 2.74 -8.42 -11.19
N ILE A 90 1.78 -7.82 -10.53
CA ILE A 90 2.01 -6.80 -9.50
C ILE A 90 1.42 -7.28 -8.19
N ALA A 91 2.02 -6.93 -7.06
CA ALA A 91 1.45 -7.16 -5.75
C ALA A 91 1.18 -5.83 -5.06
N VAL A 92 0.00 -5.71 -4.45
CA VAL A 92 -0.39 -4.56 -3.64
C VAL A 92 -0.55 -5.05 -2.21
N LYS A 93 0.19 -4.43 -1.29
CA LYS A 93 0.08 -4.68 0.15
C LYS A 93 -0.52 -3.44 0.81
N VAL A 94 -1.46 -3.66 1.71
CA VAL A 94 -2.18 -2.62 2.45
C VAL A 94 -2.04 -2.92 3.94
N ILE A 95 -1.80 -1.88 4.74
CA ILE A 95 -1.74 -1.93 6.19
C ILE A 95 -2.74 -0.90 6.73
N ASN A 96 -3.69 -1.35 7.55
CA ASN A 96 -4.66 -0.45 8.17
C ASN A 96 -4.07 0.23 9.43
N ASP A 97 -4.82 1.14 10.03
CA ASP A 97 -4.42 1.84 11.26
C ASP A 97 -4.29 0.91 12.48
N TYR A 98 -4.94 -0.25 12.44
CA TYR A 98 -4.87 -1.28 13.49
C TYR A 98 -3.61 -2.16 13.37
N GLY A 99 -2.87 -2.05 12.26
CA GLY A 99 -1.68 -2.85 11.97
C GLY A 99 -1.98 -4.18 11.26
N ASP A 100 -3.22 -4.43 10.83
CA ASP A 100 -3.56 -5.57 10.01
C ASP A 100 -3.00 -5.39 8.59
N GLU A 101 -2.34 -6.43 8.09
CA GLU A 101 -1.78 -6.44 6.74
C GLU A 101 -2.58 -7.35 5.81
N VAL A 102 -2.90 -6.84 4.62
CA VAL A 102 -3.52 -7.61 3.53
C VAL A 102 -2.69 -7.42 2.27
N MET A 103 -2.51 -8.49 1.49
CA MET A 103 -1.83 -8.43 0.19
C MET A 103 -2.71 -9.04 -0.89
N LYS A 104 -2.72 -8.41 -2.05
CA LYS A 104 -3.39 -8.91 -3.25
C LYS A 104 -2.45 -8.87 -4.45
N VAL A 105 -2.36 -9.98 -5.16
CA VAL A 105 -1.59 -10.09 -6.40
C VAL A 105 -2.54 -9.92 -7.58
N PHE A 106 -2.10 -9.16 -8.58
CA PHE A 106 -2.83 -8.92 -9.83
C PHE A 106 -1.98 -9.38 -11.00
N GLU A 107 -2.60 -10.14 -11.90
CA GLU A 107 -2.04 -10.43 -13.23
C GLU A 107 -2.44 -9.31 -14.19
N VAL A 108 -1.45 -8.79 -14.92
CA VAL A 108 -1.58 -7.64 -15.82
C VAL A 108 -1.18 -8.05 -17.23
N HIS A 109 -2.14 -7.96 -18.16
CA HIS A 109 -2.00 -8.36 -19.56
C HIS A 109 -1.86 -7.16 -20.48
#